data_AF-A0A839UF66-F1
#
_entry.id   AF-A0A839UF66-F1
#
_cell.length_a   1.000
_cell.length_b   1.000
_cell.length_c   1.000
_cell.angle_alpha   90.00
_cell.angle_beta   90.00
_cell.angle_gamma   90.00
#
_symmetry.space_group_name_H-M   'P 1'
#
loop_
_entity.id
_entity.type
_entity.pdbx_description
1 polymer ?
#
loop_
_entity_poly.entity_id
_entity_poly.type
_entity_poly.pdbx_seq_one_letter_code
_entity_poly.pdbx_strand_id
1 'polypeptide(L)'
;MKSKFVVSLAAVSLLALAGCGESEQKSEQPPAKAEQPAPAPAPAPAPAPAPAATEAPAAPMNAEETLKKIKEQAATMTAEQKQAAVATARKAAEDAATAAGQTADQVKAAADSAEKAIKDALGVQ
;
A
#
# COMPACT_ATOMS: atom_id res chain seq x y z
N MET A 1 -9.00 -27.73 40.46
CA MET A 1 -10.13 -26.95 39.91
C MET A 1 -9.60 -26.23 38.68
N LYS A 2 -9.96 -26.72 37.50
CA LYS A 2 -11.03 -26.17 36.65
C LYS A 2 -10.78 -24.70 36.24
N SER A 3 -10.42 -24.57 34.96
CA SER A 3 -10.95 -23.58 34.00
C SER A 3 -9.88 -22.68 33.39
N LYS A 4 -9.40 -23.02 32.20
CA LYS A 4 -10.05 -22.74 30.90
C LYS A 4 -10.01 -21.23 30.57
N PHE A 5 -8.83 -20.67 30.31
CA PHE A 5 -8.74 -19.34 29.69
C PHE A 5 -7.66 -19.20 28.61
N VAL A 6 -6.85 -20.24 28.35
CA VAL A 6 -5.77 -20.17 27.35
C VAL A 6 -6.25 -20.53 25.93
N VAL A 7 -7.49 -20.99 25.76
CA VAL A 7 -8.05 -21.43 24.46
C VAL A 7 -8.97 -20.39 23.79
N SER A 8 -9.21 -19.22 24.40
CA SER A 8 -10.14 -18.22 23.83
C SER A 8 -9.48 -17.05 23.08
N LEU A 9 -8.15 -16.89 23.11
CA LEU A 9 -7.51 -15.77 22.39
C LEU A 9 -7.26 -16.05 20.90
N ALA A 10 -7.52 -17.27 20.43
CA ALA A 10 -7.33 -17.66 19.03
C ALA A 10 -8.60 -17.48 18.14
N ALA A 11 -9.75 -17.14 18.73
CA ALA A 11 -11.03 -17.07 18.02
C ALA A 11 -11.55 -15.63 17.76
N VAL A 12 -10.83 -14.59 18.19
CA VAL A 12 -11.24 -13.17 17.97
C VAL A 12 -10.71 -12.59 16.65
N SER A 13 -9.72 -13.22 16.00
CA SER A 13 -9.18 -12.71 14.73
C SER A 13 -9.97 -13.13 13.49
N LEU A 14 -11.01 -13.96 13.62
CA LEU A 14 -11.84 -14.41 12.48
C LEU A 14 -13.20 -13.69 12.39
N LEU A 15 -13.49 -12.72 13.26
CA LEU A 15 -14.75 -11.96 13.26
C LEU A 15 -14.57 -10.46 12.92
N ALA A 16 -13.47 -10.09 12.27
CA ALA A 16 -13.21 -8.72 11.80
C ALA A 16 -13.15 -8.59 10.25
N LEU A 17 -13.37 -9.68 9.50
CA LEU A 17 -13.35 -9.66 8.03
C LEU A 17 -14.75 -9.76 7.38
N ALA A 18 -15.81 -9.50 8.16
CA ALA A 18 -17.20 -9.52 7.67
C ALA A 18 -18.03 -8.30 8.15
N GLY A 19 -17.38 -7.21 8.57
CA GLY A 19 -18.04 -6.08 9.24
C GLY A 19 -17.48 -4.72 8.91
N CYS A 20 -17.52 -4.34 7.64
CA CYS A 20 -17.62 -2.93 7.22
C CYS A 20 -18.52 -2.91 5.98
N GLY A 21 -19.82 -3.06 6.23
CA GLY A 21 -20.83 -3.13 5.17
C GLY A 21 -22.24 -3.29 5.74
N GLU A 22 -22.52 -2.63 6.87
CA GLU A 22 -23.88 -2.47 7.39
C GLU A 22 -24.14 -0.96 7.45
N SER A 23 -24.93 -0.46 6.50
CA SER A 23 -25.60 0.84 6.56
C SER A 23 -26.70 0.78 5.51
N GLU A 24 -27.91 0.46 5.98
CA GLU A 24 -29.15 0.60 5.23
C GLU A 24 -29.30 2.03 4.68
N GLN A 25 -29.73 2.16 3.42
CA GLN A 25 -30.58 3.29 3.03
C GLN A 25 -31.83 2.78 2.30
N LYS A 26 -32.88 2.65 3.12
CA LYS A 26 -34.30 2.63 2.76
C LYS A 26 -34.64 3.86 1.89
N SER A 27 -35.75 3.73 1.13
CA SER A 27 -36.57 4.80 0.52
C SER A 27 -36.20 5.16 -0.93
N GLU A 28 -37.07 5.15 -1.95
CA GLU A 28 -38.53 5.17 -2.10
C GLU A 28 -38.87 4.67 -3.54
N GLN A 29 -40.09 4.20 -3.81
CA GLN A 29 -40.64 3.85 -5.14
C GLN A 29 -41.92 4.71 -5.37
N PRO A 30 -42.50 4.89 -6.59
CA PRO A 30 -42.08 5.38 -7.91
C PRO A 30 -42.93 6.64 -8.32
N PRO A 31 -43.04 7.11 -9.60
CA PRO A 31 -43.88 6.45 -10.63
C PRO A 31 -43.46 6.63 -12.12
N ALA A 32 -44.17 5.88 -12.98
CA ALA A 32 -44.56 6.18 -14.37
C ALA A 32 -43.60 5.88 -15.56
N LYS A 33 -43.87 4.71 -16.17
CA LYS A 33 -44.21 4.47 -17.60
C LYS A 33 -43.60 5.38 -18.68
N ALA A 34 -42.79 4.79 -19.57
CA ALA A 34 -42.74 5.12 -21.00
C ALA A 34 -42.17 3.94 -21.81
N GLU A 35 -42.92 3.49 -22.82
CA GLU A 35 -42.49 2.56 -23.85
C GLU A 35 -41.56 3.27 -24.85
N GLN A 36 -40.37 2.73 -25.16
CA GLN A 36 -39.63 3.05 -26.40
C GLN A 36 -38.40 2.13 -26.63
N PRO A 37 -37.86 2.06 -27.86
CA PRO A 37 -38.04 1.03 -28.87
C PRO A 37 -36.96 -0.08 -28.83
N ALA A 38 -37.14 -1.12 -29.66
CA ALA A 38 -36.23 -2.26 -29.80
C ALA A 38 -34.75 -1.85 -29.95
N PRO A 39 -33.81 -2.56 -29.29
CA PRO A 39 -32.39 -2.23 -29.38
C PRO A 39 -31.86 -2.45 -30.81
N ALA A 40 -31.08 -1.48 -31.30
CA ALA A 40 -30.32 -1.60 -32.53
C ALA A 40 -29.33 -2.79 -32.45
N PRO A 41 -29.02 -3.48 -33.57
CA PRO A 41 -28.07 -4.58 -33.57
C PRO A 41 -26.70 -4.10 -33.08
N ALA A 42 -26.09 -4.90 -32.20
CA ALA A 42 -24.81 -4.60 -31.59
C ALA A 42 -23.68 -4.48 -32.66
N PRO A 43 -22.75 -3.53 -32.50
CA PRO A 43 -21.59 -3.44 -33.37
C PRO A 43 -20.73 -4.70 -33.28
N ALA A 44 -20.15 -5.10 -34.42
CA ALA A 44 -19.27 -6.26 -34.53
C ALA A 44 -18.07 -6.15 -33.55
N PRO A 45 -17.62 -7.28 -32.97
CA PRO A 45 -16.52 -7.26 -32.00
C PRO A 45 -15.23 -6.73 -32.64
N ALA A 46 -14.51 -5.89 -31.88
CA ALA A 46 -13.21 -5.37 -32.24
C ALA A 46 -12.17 -6.50 -32.41
N PRO A 47 -11.15 -6.33 -33.28
CA PRO A 47 -10.10 -7.31 -33.45
C PRO A 47 -9.35 -7.58 -32.14
N ALA A 48 -8.97 -8.84 -31.93
CA ALA A 48 -8.29 -9.30 -30.73
C ALA A 48 -6.95 -8.57 -30.50
N PRO A 49 -6.59 -8.25 -29.24
CA PRO A 49 -5.31 -7.63 -28.94
C PRO A 49 -4.14 -8.56 -29.33
N ALA A 50 -3.08 -7.96 -29.88
CA ALA A 50 -1.84 -8.65 -30.18
C ALA A 50 -1.24 -9.28 -28.90
N PRO A 51 -0.54 -10.42 -29.00
CA PRO A 51 0.05 -11.07 -27.83
C PRO A 51 1.04 -10.12 -27.15
N ALA A 52 0.81 -9.88 -25.85
CA ALA A 52 1.72 -9.13 -25.01
C ALA A 52 3.08 -9.85 -24.99
N ALA A 53 4.16 -9.07 -25.14
CA ALA A 53 5.51 -9.57 -24.96
C ALA A 53 5.61 -10.20 -23.56
N THR A 54 5.90 -11.49 -23.53
CA THR A 54 6.22 -12.22 -22.29
C THR A 54 7.45 -11.55 -21.68
N GLU A 55 7.27 -10.85 -20.56
CA GLU A 55 8.39 -10.40 -19.75
C GLU A 55 9.18 -11.63 -19.33
N ALA A 56 10.43 -11.71 -19.76
CA ALA A 56 11.34 -12.76 -19.34
C ALA A 56 11.40 -12.77 -17.80
N PRO A 57 11.41 -13.96 -17.16
CA PRO A 57 11.53 -14.03 -15.71
C PRO A 57 12.81 -13.30 -15.28
N ALA A 58 12.67 -12.34 -14.38
CA ALA A 58 13.82 -11.66 -13.77
C ALA A 58 14.74 -12.73 -13.18
N ALA A 59 15.95 -12.84 -13.72
CA ALA A 59 16.97 -13.73 -13.19
C ALA A 59 17.15 -13.47 -11.68
N PRO A 60 17.43 -14.50 -10.86
CA PRO A 60 17.66 -14.30 -9.43
C PRO A 60 18.84 -13.35 -9.26
N MET A 61 18.55 -12.10 -8.87
CA MET A 61 19.62 -11.15 -8.59
C MET A 61 20.33 -11.62 -7.31
N ASN A 62 21.65 -11.80 -7.38
CA ASN A 62 22.47 -12.05 -6.21
C ASN A 62 22.29 -10.86 -5.24
N ALA A 63 21.89 -11.12 -4.00
CA ALA A 63 21.62 -10.08 -3.00
C ALA A 63 22.81 -9.11 -2.83
N GLU A 64 24.05 -9.62 -2.95
CA GLU A 64 25.28 -8.80 -2.95
C GLU A 64 25.39 -7.87 -4.16
N GLU A 65 25.04 -8.32 -5.37
CA GLU A 65 25.01 -7.48 -6.58
C GLU A 65 23.92 -6.42 -6.49
N THR A 66 22.76 -6.78 -5.94
CA THR A 66 21.66 -5.84 -5.69
C THR A 66 22.07 -4.76 -4.70
N LEU A 67 22.68 -5.14 -3.56
CA LEU A 67 23.18 -4.18 -2.58
C LEU A 67 24.28 -3.28 -3.15
N LYS A 68 25.18 -3.83 -3.99
CA LYS A 68 26.21 -3.05 -4.67
C LYS A 68 25.61 -2.01 -5.62
N LYS A 69 24.65 -2.42 -6.46
CA LYS A 69 23.90 -1.50 -7.33
C LYS A 69 23.15 -0.43 -6.57
N ILE A 70 22.52 -0.77 -5.45
CA ILE A 70 21.83 0.22 -4.60
C ILE A 70 22.84 1.25 -4.07
N LYS A 71 24.04 0.83 -3.63
CA LYS A 71 25.12 1.73 -3.23
C LYS A 71 25.64 2.59 -4.37
N GLU A 72 25.84 2.03 -5.56
CA GLU A 72 26.28 2.78 -6.74
C GLU A 72 25.23 3.80 -7.17
N GLN A 73 23.95 3.43 -7.21
CA GLN A 73 22.84 4.35 -7.47
C GLN A 73 22.80 5.47 -6.42
N ALA A 74 22.95 5.13 -5.15
CA ALA A 74 23.06 6.13 -4.10
C ALA A 74 24.28 7.04 -4.32
N ALA A 75 25.43 6.54 -4.79
CA ALA A 75 26.60 7.36 -5.10
C ALA A 75 26.37 8.30 -6.30
N THR A 76 25.51 7.93 -7.25
CA THR A 76 25.12 8.79 -8.37
C THR A 76 24.03 9.81 -8.03
N MET A 77 23.38 9.71 -6.86
CA MET A 77 22.40 10.71 -6.43
C MET A 77 23.10 12.00 -5.99
N THR A 78 22.52 13.14 -6.38
CA THR A 78 22.98 14.45 -5.92
C THR A 78 22.74 14.61 -4.41
N ALA A 79 23.47 15.54 -3.79
CA ALA A 79 23.26 15.87 -2.38
C ALA A 79 21.81 16.31 -2.10
N GLU A 80 21.20 17.08 -3.02
CA GLU A 80 19.79 17.47 -2.94
C GLU A 80 18.84 16.26 -3.00
N GLN A 81 19.08 15.30 -3.89
CA GLN A 81 18.24 14.09 -3.96
C GLN A 81 18.36 13.24 -2.70
N LYS A 82 19.57 13.10 -2.15
CA LYS A 82 19.79 12.38 -0.89
C LYS A 82 19.09 13.08 0.29
N GLN A 83 19.19 14.40 0.38
CA GLN A 83 18.49 15.17 1.42
C GLN A 83 16.96 15.13 1.26
N ALA A 84 16.46 15.20 0.02
CA ALA A 84 15.03 15.06 -0.26
C ALA A 84 14.50 13.67 0.14
N ALA A 85 15.29 12.61 -0.10
CA ALA A 85 14.95 11.26 0.34
C ALA A 85 14.90 11.13 1.87
N VAL A 86 15.86 11.73 2.58
CA VAL A 86 15.88 11.79 4.05
C VAL A 86 14.65 12.53 4.58
N ALA A 87 14.32 13.71 4.02
CA ALA A 87 13.16 14.50 4.43
C ALA A 87 11.83 13.78 4.15
N THR A 88 11.73 13.12 2.98
CA THR A 88 10.54 12.33 2.61
C THR A 88 10.35 11.15 3.55
N ALA A 89 11.42 10.42 3.87
CA ALA A 89 11.35 9.28 4.78
C ALA A 89 10.97 9.69 6.20
N ARG A 90 11.54 10.81 6.69
CA ARG A 90 11.16 11.37 7.99
C ARG A 90 9.68 11.74 8.01
N LYS A 91 9.21 12.48 7.00
CA LYS A 91 7.81 12.90 6.93
C LYS A 91 6.86 11.70 6.83
N ALA A 92 7.21 10.69 6.03
CA ALA A 92 6.44 9.46 5.92
C ALA A 92 6.36 8.70 7.25
N ALA A 93 7.46 8.67 8.03
CA ALA A 93 7.47 8.07 9.37
C ALA A 93 6.61 8.88 10.36
N GLU A 94 6.65 10.21 10.30
CA GLU A 94 5.80 11.07 11.12
C GLU A 94 4.30 10.85 10.82
N ASP A 95 3.94 10.81 9.54
CA ASP A 95 2.56 10.59 9.09
C ASP A 95 2.06 9.20 9.50
N ALA A 96 2.88 8.16 9.27
CA ALA A 96 2.53 6.78 9.64
C ALA A 96 2.39 6.60 11.16
N ALA A 97 3.28 7.19 11.95
CA ALA A 97 3.20 7.13 13.40
C ALA A 97 1.99 7.91 13.94
N THR A 98 1.68 9.06 13.34
CA THR A 98 0.49 9.85 13.68
C THR A 98 -0.79 9.11 13.33
N ALA A 99 -0.87 8.51 12.13
CA ALA A 99 -2.00 7.69 11.70
C ALA A 99 -2.19 6.44 12.59
N ALA A 100 -1.11 5.90 13.15
CA ALA A 100 -1.14 4.83 14.14
C ALA A 100 -1.54 5.29 15.56
N GLY A 101 -1.83 6.58 15.76
CA GLY A 101 -2.24 7.14 17.05
C GLY A 101 -1.11 7.23 18.07
N GLN A 102 0.15 7.29 17.62
CA GLN A 102 1.29 7.44 18.52
C GLN A 102 1.33 8.85 19.15
N THR A 103 1.94 8.95 20.33
CA THR A 103 2.17 10.23 21.00
C THR A 103 3.24 11.03 20.26
N ALA A 104 3.24 12.36 20.44
CA ALA A 104 4.18 13.25 19.76
C ALA A 104 5.66 12.85 19.96
N ASP A 105 6.03 12.40 21.16
CA ASP A 105 7.37 11.90 21.44
C ASP A 105 7.71 10.62 20.68
N GLN A 106 6.74 9.71 20.48
CA GLN A 106 6.93 8.49 19.71
C GLN A 106 6.95 8.74 18.20
N VAL A 107 6.10 9.66 17.72
CA VAL A 107 6.14 10.14 16.33
C VAL A 107 7.52 10.72 16.03
N LYS A 108 8.04 11.56 16.93
CA LYS A 108 9.36 12.16 16.78
C LYS A 108 10.48 11.10 16.82
N ALA A 109 10.43 10.17 17.77
CA ALA A 109 11.42 9.10 17.84
C ALA A 109 11.43 8.19 16.59
N ALA A 110 10.26 7.90 16.01
CA ALA A 110 10.12 7.16 14.77
C ALA A 110 10.70 7.93 13.58
N ALA A 111 10.41 9.23 13.50
CA ALA A 111 10.93 10.14 12.49
C ALA A 111 12.44 10.26 12.52
N ASP A 112 13.02 10.49 13.70
CA ASP A 112 14.47 10.59 13.92
C ASP A 112 15.17 9.26 13.60
N SER A 113 14.53 8.12 13.92
CA SER A 113 15.05 6.79 13.57
C SER A 113 15.04 6.53 12.06
N ALA A 114 13.97 6.92 11.36
CA ALA A 114 13.88 6.82 9.90
C ALA A 114 14.90 7.73 9.20
N GLU A 115 15.07 8.96 9.71
CA GLU A 115 16.07 9.92 9.23
C GLU A 115 17.48 9.32 9.33
N LYS A 116 17.82 8.75 10.50
CA LYS A 116 19.12 8.11 10.74
C LYS A 116 19.35 6.91 9.85
N ALA A 117 18.35 6.03 9.69
CA ALA A 117 18.47 4.84 8.87
C ALA A 117 18.71 5.17 7.39
N ILE A 118 18.01 6.18 6.87
CA ILE A 118 18.17 6.63 5.48
C ILE A 118 19.50 7.35 5.29
N LYS A 119 19.93 8.18 6.24
CA LYS A 119 21.27 8.80 6.24
C LYS A 119 22.38 7.75 6.19
N ASP A 120 22.28 6.69 6.99
CA ASP A 120 23.23 5.57 7.02
C ASP A 120 23.25 4.82 5.67
N ALA A 121 22.07 4.48 5.15
CA ALA A 121 21.93 3.78 3.86
C ALA A 121 22.43 4.61 2.67
N LEU A 122 22.23 5.93 2.70
CA LEU A 122 22.66 6.86 1.65
C LEU A 122 24.10 7.37 1.83
N GLY A 123 24.74 7.05 2.95
CA GLY A 123 26.10 7.50 3.30
C GLY A 123 26.20 9.01 3.54
N VAL A 124 25.13 9.64 4.05
CA VAL A 124 25.08 11.08 4.34
C VAL A 124 25.17 11.25 5.84
N GLN A 125 26.30 11.76 6.33
CA GLN A 125 26.51 12.03 7.76
C GLN A 125 26.03 13.43 8.12
#